data_AF-A0A7S1G5F4-F1
#
_entry.id   AF-A0A7S1G5F4-F1
#
_cell.length_a   1.000
_cell.length_b   1.000
_cell.length_c   1.000
_cell.angle_alpha   90.00
_cell.angle_beta   90.00
_cell.angle_gamma   90.00
#
_symmetry.space_group_name_H-M   'P 1'
#
loop_
_entity.id
_entity.type
_entity.pdbx_description
1 polymer ?
#
loop_
_entity_poly.entity_id
_entity_poly.type
_entity_poly.pdbx_seq_one_letter_code
_entity_poly.pdbx_strand_id
1 'polypeptide(L)'
;IEMEPRAREGLLGMTPAQMGDVARFCNRYPSVDVSYSVDDGDSLTTSDTVTLRVSLEREANTEGLDEGAGIGAVHAPRFPRPKSEGWWLVVGDPSTNKLLALRRVALGRKAAVALEFAAPDEPGEYNYQLCFMCDSYLGCDQEYPIELAVAQGSDDESGSDSGSEAEEEGE
;
A
#
# COMPACT_ATOMS: atom_id res chain seq x y z
N ILE A 1 -7.03 18.81 -9.69
CA ILE A 1 -8.11 19.67 -10.23
C ILE A 1 -7.54 21.07 -10.38
N GLU A 2 -7.09 21.42 -11.58
CA GLU A 2 -6.65 22.79 -11.87
C GLU A 2 -7.86 23.61 -12.31
N MET A 3 -8.20 24.64 -11.54
CA MET A 3 -9.27 25.56 -11.86
C MET A 3 -8.74 26.99 -11.76
N GLU A 4 -8.90 27.75 -12.84
CA GLU A 4 -8.45 29.14 -12.97
C GLU A 4 -9.00 30.03 -11.84
N PRO A 5 -8.19 30.96 -11.29
CA PRO A 5 -8.59 31.78 -10.13
C PRO A 5 -9.90 32.56 -10.33
N ARG A 6 -10.13 33.10 -11.53
CA ARG A 6 -11.37 33.84 -11.84
C ARG A 6 -12.61 32.95 -11.88
N ALA A 7 -12.47 31.71 -12.35
CA ALA A 7 -13.56 30.73 -12.31
C ALA A 7 -13.89 30.33 -10.86
N ARG A 8 -12.88 30.26 -9.98
CA ARG A 8 -13.02 29.94 -8.56
C ARG A 8 -13.78 31.02 -7.79
N GLU A 9 -13.44 32.28 -8.01
CA GLU A 9 -14.09 33.41 -7.35
C GLU A 9 -15.55 33.58 -7.81
N GLY A 10 -15.82 33.42 -9.10
CA GLY A 10 -17.18 33.53 -9.65
C GLY A 10 -18.12 32.40 -9.25
N LEU A 11 -17.60 31.20 -8.99
CA LEU A 11 -18.41 30.02 -8.66
C LEU A 11 -18.76 29.93 -7.16
N LEU A 12 -17.85 30.36 -6.28
CA LEU A 12 -17.95 30.05 -4.84
C LEU A 12 -18.66 31.12 -4.01
N GLY A 13 -18.70 32.39 -4.45
CA GLY A 13 -19.32 33.48 -3.68
C GLY A 13 -18.74 33.66 -2.27
N MET A 14 -17.50 33.20 -2.05
CA MET A 14 -16.84 33.16 -0.75
C MET A 14 -16.14 34.48 -0.42
N THR A 15 -16.08 34.82 0.87
CA THR A 15 -15.24 35.91 1.36
C THR A 15 -13.74 35.55 1.25
N PRO A 16 -12.82 36.54 1.23
CA PRO A 16 -11.38 36.26 1.22
C PRO A 16 -10.91 35.35 2.35
N ALA A 17 -11.53 35.45 3.54
CA ALA A 17 -11.23 34.58 4.67
C ALA A 17 -11.62 33.12 4.41
N GLN A 18 -12.82 32.88 3.88
CA GLN A 18 -13.29 31.54 3.52
C GLN A 18 -12.44 30.93 2.39
N MET A 19 -12.03 31.74 1.41
CA MET A 19 -11.12 31.30 0.36
C MET A 19 -9.76 30.87 0.93
N GLY A 20 -9.24 31.60 1.93
CA GLY A 20 -8.03 31.23 2.67
C GLY A 20 -8.17 29.92 3.44
N ASP A 21 -9.35 29.62 3.98
CA ASP A 21 -9.61 28.33 4.65
C ASP A 21 -9.64 27.17 3.66
N VAL A 22 -10.30 27.35 2.51
CA VAL A 22 -10.32 26.36 1.43
C VAL A 22 -8.91 26.11 0.89
N ALA A 23 -8.13 27.18 0.66
CA ALA A 23 -6.74 27.05 0.22
C ALA A 23 -5.89 26.25 1.22
N ARG A 24 -6.06 26.49 2.53
CA ARG A 24 -5.38 25.71 3.58
C ARG A 24 -5.75 24.23 3.55
N PHE A 25 -7.01 23.90 3.27
CA PHE A 25 -7.44 22.50 3.11
C PHE A 25 -6.83 21.89 1.84
N CYS A 26 -6.95 22.54 0.69
CA CYS A 26 -6.44 22.04 -0.60
C CYS A 26 -4.92 21.81 -0.54
N ASN A 27 -4.17 22.73 0.06
CA ASN A 27 -2.72 22.60 0.22
C ASN A 27 -2.33 21.51 1.23
N ARG A 28 -3.26 20.96 2.02
CA ARG A 28 -2.99 19.85 2.94
C ARG A 28 -3.55 18.52 2.45
N TYR A 29 -4.50 18.55 1.51
CA TYR A 29 -5.10 17.36 0.94
C TYR A 29 -4.03 16.51 0.23
N PRO A 30 -3.99 15.19 0.46
CA PRO A 30 -2.91 14.37 -0.03
C PRO A 30 -2.96 14.17 -1.55
N SER A 31 -1.79 14.32 -2.18
CA SER A 31 -1.49 13.88 -3.54
C SER A 31 -0.29 12.96 -3.47
N VAL A 32 -0.50 11.66 -3.69
CA VAL A 32 0.52 10.62 -3.50
C VAL A 32 0.51 9.68 -4.70
N ASP A 33 1.66 9.56 -5.33
CA ASP A 33 1.94 8.56 -6.34
C ASP A 33 2.27 7.22 -5.68
N VAL A 34 1.63 6.16 -6.14
CA VAL A 34 1.88 4.79 -5.70
C VAL A 34 2.41 4.01 -6.90
N SER A 35 3.54 3.35 -6.70
CA SER A 35 4.05 2.32 -7.61
C SER A 35 4.32 1.04 -6.84
N TYR A 36 4.18 -0.11 -7.49
CA TYR A 36 4.44 -1.40 -6.86
C TYR A 36 5.06 -2.40 -7.84
N SER A 37 5.69 -3.42 -7.26
CA SER A 37 6.19 -4.60 -7.98
C SER A 37 6.07 -5.83 -7.09
N VAL A 38 5.81 -6.98 -7.71
CA VAL A 38 5.88 -8.29 -7.04
C VAL A 38 7.27 -8.86 -7.31
N ASP A 39 7.98 -9.21 -6.24
CA ASP A 39 9.27 -9.90 -6.36
C ASP A 39 9.04 -11.31 -6.94
N ASP A 40 9.86 -11.69 -7.92
CA ASP A 40 9.83 -13.03 -8.55
C ASP A 40 8.46 -13.46 -9.10
N GLY A 41 7.63 -12.51 -9.55
CA GLY A 41 6.23 -12.72 -9.91
C GLY A 41 5.94 -13.78 -10.99
N ASP A 42 6.93 -14.13 -11.83
CA ASP A 42 6.80 -15.15 -12.88
C ASP A 42 7.23 -16.56 -12.41
N SER A 43 7.78 -16.69 -11.20
CA SER A 43 8.36 -17.94 -10.67
C SER A 43 7.79 -18.37 -9.33
N LEU A 44 6.63 -17.84 -8.96
CA LEU A 44 5.96 -18.19 -7.70
C LEU A 44 5.35 -19.57 -7.75
N THR A 45 5.44 -20.29 -6.64
CA THR A 45 4.88 -21.63 -6.44
C THR A 45 3.94 -21.68 -5.24
N THR A 46 3.15 -22.75 -5.12
CA THR A 46 2.12 -22.96 -4.07
C THR A 46 2.63 -23.03 -2.62
N SER A 47 3.92 -22.78 -2.37
CA SER A 47 4.53 -22.76 -1.04
C SER A 47 5.33 -21.48 -0.76
N ASP A 48 5.34 -20.54 -1.72
CA ASP A 48 6.17 -19.35 -1.62
C ASP A 48 5.51 -18.25 -0.78
N THR A 49 6.35 -17.35 -0.28
CA THR A 49 5.90 -16.08 0.29
C THR A 49 6.00 -15.01 -0.78
N VAL A 50 4.86 -14.44 -1.16
CA VAL A 50 4.79 -13.34 -2.12
C VAL A 50 5.23 -12.06 -1.43
N THR A 51 6.23 -11.37 -2.01
CA THR A 51 6.70 -10.07 -1.52
C THR A 51 6.28 -8.96 -2.48
N LEU A 52 5.34 -8.12 -2.04
CA LEU A 52 4.89 -6.93 -2.77
C LEU A 52 5.67 -5.71 -2.26
N ARG A 53 6.50 -5.13 -3.12
CA ARG A 53 7.18 -3.86 -2.85
C ARG A 53 6.33 -2.71 -3.32
N VAL A 54 6.08 -1.75 -2.44
CA VAL A 54 5.31 -0.53 -2.72
C VAL A 54 6.20 0.69 -2.46
N SER A 55 6.27 1.59 -3.43
CA SER A 55 6.91 2.90 -3.31
C SER A 55 5.84 3.99 -3.35
N LEU A 56 5.88 4.85 -2.34
CA LEU A 56 4.96 5.96 -2.14
C LEU A 56 5.73 7.28 -2.25
N GLU A 57 5.26 8.20 -3.07
CA GLU A 57 5.87 9.51 -3.24
C GLU A 57 4.80 10.61 -3.21
N ARG A 58 4.95 11.58 -2.30
CA ARG A 58 4.07 12.75 -2.25
C ARG A 58 4.55 13.81 -3.23
N GLU A 59 3.63 14.36 -4.01
CA GLU A 59 3.94 15.42 -4.97
C GLU A 59 4.49 16.68 -4.28
N ALA A 60 5.56 17.24 -4.85
CA ALA A 60 6.35 18.34 -4.28
C ALA A 60 5.63 19.70 -4.24
N ASN A 61 4.52 19.87 -4.97
CA ASN A 61 3.77 21.13 -5.07
C ASN A 61 2.80 21.39 -3.91
N THR A 62 2.96 20.67 -2.81
CA THR A 62 2.32 21.00 -1.53
C THR A 62 3.00 22.25 -0.95
N GLU A 63 2.74 23.43 -1.54
CA GLU A 63 3.31 24.70 -1.08
C GLU A 63 2.93 24.96 0.39
N GLY A 64 3.96 25.12 1.23
CA GLY A 64 3.82 25.24 2.70
C GLY A 64 4.52 24.14 3.50
N LEU A 65 5.11 23.14 2.84
CA LEU A 65 6.15 22.30 3.43
C LEU A 65 7.49 23.04 3.32
N ASP A 66 7.75 23.94 4.26
CA ASP A 66 9.08 24.55 4.44
C ASP A 66 10.15 23.44 4.35
N GLU A 67 11.31 23.70 3.73
CA GLU A 67 12.39 22.71 3.65
C GLU A 67 12.90 22.41 5.08
N GLY A 68 12.28 21.43 5.74
CA GLY A 68 12.50 21.09 7.15
C GLY A 68 11.21 20.98 7.99
N ALA A 69 10.09 21.54 7.53
CA ALA A 69 8.77 21.32 8.12
C ALA A 69 8.16 20.05 7.52
N GLY A 70 7.96 19.01 8.33
CA GLY A 70 7.28 17.78 7.90
C GLY A 70 5.85 18.02 7.41
N ILE A 71 5.14 16.95 7.03
CA ILE A 71 3.75 16.99 6.49
C ILE A 71 2.78 17.80 7.39
N GLY A 72 3.08 17.95 8.68
CA GLY A 72 2.29 18.69 9.66
C GLY A 72 0.96 17.99 10.01
N ALA A 73 0.15 18.60 10.87
CA ALA A 73 -1.13 18.03 11.27
C ALA A 73 -2.19 18.09 10.15
N VAL A 74 -3.10 17.12 10.15
CA VAL A 74 -4.28 17.07 9.25
C VAL A 74 -5.15 18.30 9.49
N HIS A 75 -5.66 18.90 8.41
CA HIS A 75 -6.66 19.96 8.49
C HIS A 75 -8.04 19.36 8.79
N ALA A 76 -8.35 19.17 10.08
CA ALA A 76 -9.62 18.62 10.55
C ALA A 76 -10.24 19.50 11.65
N PRO A 77 -10.83 20.67 11.31
CA PRO A 77 -11.31 21.65 12.31
C PRO A 77 -12.44 21.16 13.21
N ARG A 78 -13.12 20.07 12.82
CA ARG A 78 -14.19 19.43 13.61
C ARG A 78 -13.69 18.26 14.45
N PHE A 79 -12.41 17.90 14.35
CA PHE A 79 -11.80 16.84 15.15
C PHE A 79 -11.16 17.47 16.41
N PRO A 80 -11.39 16.93 17.61
CA PRO A 80 -11.11 17.63 18.87
C PRO A 80 -9.62 17.74 19.24
N ARG A 81 -8.73 17.07 18.51
CA ARG A 81 -7.28 17.03 18.80
C ARG A 81 -6.47 17.16 17.51
N PRO A 82 -5.23 17.65 17.55
CA PRO A 82 -4.32 17.49 16.42
C PRO A 82 -4.18 16.02 16.05
N LYS A 83 -4.22 15.71 14.75
CA LYS A 83 -4.08 14.36 14.20
C LYS A 83 -2.97 14.36 13.15
N SER A 84 -2.11 13.35 13.21
CA SER A 84 -1.18 13.05 12.12
C SER A 84 -1.87 12.18 11.08
N GLU A 85 -1.56 12.43 9.81
CA GLU A 85 -2.07 11.64 8.69
C GLU A 85 -1.55 10.19 8.80
N GLY A 86 -2.44 9.21 8.66
CA GLY A 86 -2.09 7.80 8.68
C GLY A 86 -2.59 7.08 7.44
N TRP A 87 -1.79 6.14 6.94
CA TRP A 87 -2.12 5.34 5.76
C TRP A 87 -2.12 3.86 6.05
N TRP A 88 -2.89 3.13 5.25
CA TRP A 88 -2.92 1.68 5.22
C TRP A 88 -2.62 1.19 3.80
N LEU A 89 -1.70 0.23 3.70
CA LEU A 89 -1.57 -0.63 2.53
C LEU A 89 -2.25 -1.95 2.85
N VAL A 90 -3.19 -2.36 2.00
CA VAL A 90 -3.99 -3.57 2.17
C VAL A 90 -3.90 -4.38 0.90
N VAL A 91 -3.55 -5.66 1.02
CA VAL A 91 -3.67 -6.63 -0.07
C VAL A 91 -4.83 -7.54 0.26
N GLY A 92 -5.77 -7.68 -0.67
CA GLY A 92 -6.92 -8.57 -0.51
C GLY A 92 -7.29 -9.26 -1.80
N ASP A 93 -8.07 -10.33 -1.64
CA ASP A 93 -8.76 -11.03 -2.72
C ASP A 93 -10.24 -10.60 -2.74
N PRO A 94 -10.67 -9.79 -3.73
CA PRO A 94 -12.05 -9.33 -3.83
C PRO A 94 -13.05 -10.48 -4.10
N SER A 95 -12.60 -11.57 -4.73
CA SER A 95 -13.48 -12.68 -5.10
C SER A 95 -13.90 -13.52 -3.90
N THR A 96 -12.99 -13.68 -2.93
CA THR A 96 -13.24 -14.43 -1.69
C THR A 96 -13.46 -13.54 -0.47
N ASN A 97 -13.36 -12.22 -0.64
CA ASN A 97 -13.42 -11.23 0.43
C ASN A 97 -12.41 -11.53 1.56
N LYS A 98 -11.20 -11.95 1.20
CA LYS A 98 -10.11 -12.27 2.13
C LYS A 98 -9.07 -11.16 2.15
N LEU A 99 -8.61 -10.80 3.35
CA LEU A 99 -7.46 -9.93 3.55
C LEU A 99 -6.19 -10.78 3.62
N LEU A 100 -5.22 -10.50 2.75
CA LEU A 100 -3.97 -11.24 2.62
C LEU A 100 -2.83 -10.57 3.39
N ALA A 101 -2.71 -9.24 3.28
CA ALA A 101 -1.73 -8.47 4.02
C ALA A 101 -2.28 -7.09 4.42
N LEU A 102 -1.82 -6.58 5.55
CA LEU A 102 -2.19 -5.26 6.07
C LEU A 102 -0.97 -4.60 6.71
N ARG A 103 -0.65 -3.37 6.29
CA ARG A 103 0.43 -2.60 6.88
C ARG A 103 0.04 -1.15 7.08
N ARG A 104 0.24 -0.63 8.30
CA ARG A 104 0.13 0.80 8.58
C ARG A 104 1.41 1.50 8.15
N VAL A 105 1.26 2.62 7.44
CA VAL A 105 2.37 3.42 6.91
C VAL A 105 2.29 4.84 7.45
N ALA A 106 3.41 5.33 7.99
CA ALA A 106 3.62 6.74 8.27
C ALA A 106 4.31 7.36 7.05
N LEU A 107 3.56 8.10 6.22
CA LEU A 107 4.08 8.68 4.99
C LEU A 107 4.57 10.11 5.22
N GLY A 108 5.88 10.31 5.04
CA GLY A 108 6.47 11.64 4.90
C GLY A 108 6.38 12.15 3.46
N ARG A 109 7.54 12.49 2.87
CA ARG A 109 7.65 12.78 1.43
C ARG A 109 7.71 11.50 0.58
N LYS A 110 8.47 10.50 1.04
CA LYS A 110 8.58 9.20 0.39
C LYS A 110 8.52 8.09 1.42
N ALA A 111 8.07 6.91 1.01
CA ALA A 111 8.20 5.69 1.79
C ALA A 111 8.35 4.49 0.85
N ALA A 112 9.16 3.52 1.24
CA ALA A 112 9.25 2.21 0.59
C ALA A 112 8.83 1.15 1.60
N VAL A 113 7.90 0.28 1.21
CA VAL A 113 7.23 -0.67 2.10
C VAL A 113 7.13 -2.01 1.40
N ALA A 114 7.50 -3.10 2.08
CA ALA A 114 7.24 -4.46 1.63
C ALA A 114 6.02 -5.02 2.38
N LEU A 115 5.11 -5.68 1.66
CA LEU A 115 4.04 -6.50 2.23
C LEU A 115 4.31 -7.95 1.83
N GLU A 116 4.23 -8.84 2.80
CA GLU A 116 4.44 -10.28 2.61
C GLU A 116 3.13 -11.01 2.91
N PHE A 117 2.78 -11.97 2.06
CA PHE A 117 1.66 -12.88 2.26
C PHE A 117 1.96 -14.24 1.61
N ALA A 118 1.29 -15.29 2.08
CA ALA A 118 1.45 -16.63 1.51
C ALA A 118 0.86 -16.69 0.10
N ALA A 119 1.56 -17.36 -0.82
CA ALA A 119 0.97 -17.77 -2.08
C ALA A 119 -0.23 -18.70 -1.83
N PRO A 120 -1.19 -18.76 -2.76
CA PRO A 120 -2.28 -19.74 -2.73
C PRO A 120 -1.80 -21.18 -2.71
N ASP A 121 -2.59 -22.03 -2.05
CA ASP A 121 -2.32 -23.47 -1.94
C ASP A 121 -2.49 -24.19 -3.29
N GLU A 122 -3.23 -23.61 -4.24
CA GLU A 122 -3.49 -24.20 -5.56
C GLU A 122 -2.81 -23.39 -6.68
N PRO A 123 -2.23 -24.05 -7.70
CA PRO A 123 -1.66 -23.33 -8.83
C PRO A 123 -2.77 -22.67 -9.66
N GLY A 124 -2.47 -21.51 -10.26
CA GLY A 124 -3.42 -20.79 -11.08
C GLY A 124 -3.10 -19.30 -11.24
N GLU A 125 -4.01 -18.59 -11.89
CA GLU A 125 -3.98 -17.14 -12.04
C GLU A 125 -4.91 -16.50 -11.01
N TYR A 126 -4.38 -15.53 -10.25
CA TYR A 126 -5.08 -14.86 -9.17
C TYR A 126 -5.11 -13.36 -9.42
N ASN A 127 -6.27 -12.75 -9.17
CA ASN A 127 -6.50 -11.30 -9.29
C ASN A 127 -6.72 -10.72 -7.91
N TYR A 128 -5.68 -10.15 -7.32
CA TYR A 128 -5.72 -9.46 -6.05
C TYR A 128 -5.84 -7.96 -6.22
N GLN A 129 -6.01 -7.26 -5.11
CA GLN A 129 -6.14 -5.82 -5.08
C GLN A 129 -5.26 -5.23 -3.98
N LEU A 130 -4.42 -4.27 -4.36
CA LEU A 130 -3.72 -3.37 -3.44
C LEU A 130 -4.59 -2.12 -3.21
N CYS A 131 -5.00 -1.89 -1.98
CA CYS A 131 -5.64 -0.65 -1.55
C CYS A 131 -4.65 0.20 -0.73
N PHE A 132 -4.47 1.46 -1.13
CA PHE A 132 -3.78 2.49 -0.35
C PHE A 132 -4.82 3.45 0.22
N MET A 133 -5.08 3.36 1.53
CA MET A 133 -6.22 4.03 2.18
C MET A 133 -5.78 5.05 3.24
N CYS A 134 -6.44 6.20 3.26
CA CYS A 134 -6.21 7.27 4.24
C CYS A 134 -7.16 7.18 5.43
N ASP A 135 -6.65 7.37 6.65
CA ASP A 135 -7.49 7.41 7.86
C ASP A 135 -8.00 8.83 8.22
N SER A 136 -7.70 9.81 7.38
CA SER A 136 -7.80 11.24 7.69
C SER A 136 -8.57 12.07 6.65
N TYR A 137 -8.47 11.70 5.38
CA TYR A 137 -9.09 12.40 4.25
C TYR A 137 -9.97 11.42 3.46
N LEU A 138 -11.12 11.90 2.99
CA LEU A 138 -12.03 11.11 2.14
C LEU A 138 -11.72 11.41 0.68
N GLY A 139 -11.78 10.38 -0.18
CA GLY A 139 -11.63 10.51 -1.63
C GLY A 139 -10.18 10.51 -2.13
N CYS A 140 -9.24 10.05 -1.32
CA CYS A 140 -7.83 9.89 -1.69
C CYS A 140 -7.34 8.44 -1.59
N ASP A 141 -8.27 7.50 -1.37
CA ASP A 141 -7.98 6.08 -1.42
C ASP A 141 -7.73 5.66 -2.87
N GLN A 142 -6.72 4.81 -3.08
CA GLN A 142 -6.31 4.33 -4.40
C GLN A 142 -6.29 2.80 -4.42
N GLU A 143 -6.73 2.21 -5.53
CA GLU A 143 -6.84 0.76 -5.71
C GLU A 143 -6.11 0.32 -6.98
N TYR A 144 -5.32 -0.76 -6.88
CA TYR A 144 -4.54 -1.28 -7.99
C TYR A 144 -4.73 -2.81 -8.10
N PRO A 145 -5.08 -3.34 -9.29
CA PRO A 145 -5.15 -4.78 -9.49
C PRO A 145 -3.75 -5.39 -9.48
N ILE A 146 -3.59 -6.53 -8.80
CA ILE A 146 -2.37 -7.33 -8.81
C ILE A 146 -2.71 -8.67 -9.47
N GLU A 147 -2.10 -8.91 -10.61
CA GLU A 147 -2.16 -10.19 -11.31
C GLU A 147 -1.01 -11.07 -10.82
N LEU A 148 -1.33 -12.30 -10.40
CA LEU A 148 -0.37 -13.24 -9.85
C LEU A 148 -0.53 -14.60 -10.53
N ALA A 149 0.55 -15.13 -11.09
CA ALA A 149 0.61 -16.48 -11.64
C ALA A 149 1.37 -17.38 -10.68
N VAL A 150 0.74 -18.48 -10.25
CA VAL A 150 1.32 -19.41 -9.27
C VAL A 150 1.38 -20.80 -9.87
N ALA A 151 2.59 -21.36 -9.92
CA ALA A 151 2.87 -22.70 -10.40
C ALA A 151 2.78 -23.74 -9.28
N GLN A 152 2.67 -25.01 -9.65
CA GLN A 152 2.68 -26.11 -8.69
C GLN A 152 4.06 -26.18 -8.01
N GLY A 153 4.10 -26.10 -6.68
CA GLY A 153 5.32 -26.37 -5.91
C GLY A 153 5.68 -27.85 -5.96
N SER A 154 6.98 -28.17 -5.98
CA SER A 154 7.45 -29.54 -5.81
C SER A 154 7.38 -29.93 -4.34
N ASP A 155 6.62 -30.98 -4.03
CA ASP A 155 6.62 -31.63 -2.72
C ASP A 155 7.98 -32.34 -2.49
N ASP A 156 9.03 -31.59 -2.16
CA ASP A 156 10.27 -32.19 -1.67
C ASP A 156 10.05 -32.60 -0.21
N GLU A 157 9.47 -33.80 -0.05
CA GLU A 157 9.49 -34.53 1.22
C GLU A 157 10.93 -34.70 1.68
N SER A 158 11.31 -33.97 2.73
CA SER A 158 12.61 -34.10 3.38
C SER A 158 12.74 -35.50 3.98
N GLY A 159 13.81 -36.19 3.57
CA GLY A 159 13.97 -37.63 3.69
C GLY A 159 13.93 -38.19 5.11
N SER A 160 13.19 -39.30 5.25
CA SER A 160 13.38 -40.25 6.34
C SER A 160 14.41 -41.29 5.88
N ASP A 161 15.65 -41.07 6.31
CA ASP A 161 16.79 -41.97 6.17
C ASP A 161 16.45 -43.35 6.75
N SER A 162 16.20 -44.33 5.88
CA SER A 162 16.02 -45.72 6.27
C SER A 162 17.40 -46.36 6.38
N GLY A 163 18.00 -46.23 7.57
CA GLY A 163 19.28 -46.83 7.90
C GLY A 163 19.20 -48.36 7.84
N SER A 164 19.70 -48.94 6.75
CA SER A 164 19.86 -50.39 6.58
C SER A 164 20.99 -50.92 7.45
N GLU A 165 20.66 -51.95 8.21
CA GLU A 165 21.51 -52.68 9.16
C GLU A 165 22.79 -53.23 8.51
N ALA A 166 23.94 -52.98 9.16
CA ALA A 166 25.20 -53.62 8.83
C ALA A 166 25.31 -54.95 9.58
N GLU A 167 25.20 -56.07 8.86
CA GLU A 167 25.73 -57.36 9.32
C GLU A 167 27.19 -57.45 8.88
N GLU A 168 28.10 -57.60 9.83
CA GLU A 168 29.50 -57.97 9.58
C GLU A 168 29.77 -59.34 10.23
N GLU A 169 30.04 -60.33 9.39
CA GLU A 169 30.55 -61.66 9.75
C GLU A 169 32.09 -61.65 9.81
N GLY A 170 32.65 -62.47 10.72
CA GLY A 170 34.03 -63.01 10.70
C GLY A 170 35.06 -62.20 11.49
N GLU A 171 35.96 -62.76 12.30
CA GLU A 171 36.48 -64.12 12.56
C GLU A 171 36.97 -64.21 14.02
#